data_AF-A0A8H6R194-F1
#
_entry.id   AF-A0A8H6R194-F1
#
_cell.length_a   1.000
_cell.length_b   1.000
_cell.length_c   1.000
_cell.angle_alpha   90.00
_cell.angle_beta   90.00
_cell.angle_gamma   90.00
#
_symmetry.space_group_name_H-M   'P 1'
#
loop_
_entity.id
_entity.type
_entity.pdbx_description
1 polymer ?
#
loop_
_entity_poly.entity_id
_entity_poly.type
_entity_poly.pdbx_seq_one_letter_code
_entity_poly.pdbx_strand_id
1 'polypeptide(L)'
;MGLEIDIKLTRLIFEMKGADEPPLLDQVRGGGYVVALWALLRLHLSLLERARELNEPQFEEVSVISLTRLISIIVHIARLTQRALDDATVHIRHLPLSLCPVLYLSVIAHDHLRSGRSEHDQNIIKGLLVALRNKWELPEPVPPTKPISTSCLTSRFLRLLAEEKMSKVLVVFGATGQQGGSVVETVLSDPQLSSQYHIRTLTRDPSKPAAQKLAQKGVEVLQGDLDDVATLERLFRGANAVFAVTETVHDEQTKARDYARGKALVDAASAAGVEFYIYSTLPAIAKISNNRFKHGEHFDVKAEVEDYIRSLPIRSAFVSPGSFMQNFLGMMAPVPAGDGTYAVSSVVTPETRLPMLDAAADMGKFVAPMLLDPAKYQGRVLHAATKLYSMNEIVKVMTDKSGKVVKYNQLPVDVFKSFMPPLVADRVVDMMLYIQDFGCWGPDTEKILAASVAEAHGKPTTLEEFFDKHGVHLQSGP
;
A
#
# COMPACT_ATOMS: atom_id res chain seq x y z
N MET A 1 -31.52 18.80 -0.89
CA MET A 1 -31.60 20.01 -1.73
C MET A 1 -30.30 20.78 -1.57
N GLY A 2 -29.51 20.87 -2.63
CA GLY A 2 -28.18 21.49 -2.61
C GLY A 2 -28.28 23.01 -2.53
N LEU A 3 -27.49 23.61 -1.64
CA LEU A 3 -27.15 25.03 -1.71
C LEU A 3 -25.82 25.15 -2.46
N GLU A 4 -25.90 25.41 -3.77
CA GLU A 4 -24.83 26.10 -4.51
C GLU A 4 -24.87 27.56 -4.08
N ILE A 5 -23.81 28.03 -3.45
CA ILE A 5 -23.65 29.45 -3.12
C ILE A 5 -22.61 30.01 -4.10
N ASP A 6 -23.09 30.48 -5.24
CA ASP A 6 -22.32 31.29 -6.19
C ASP A 6 -22.27 32.73 -5.68
N ILE A 7 -21.09 33.19 -5.26
CA ILE A 7 -20.89 34.55 -4.74
C ILE A 7 -20.23 35.41 -5.83
N LYS A 8 -21.00 36.27 -6.50
CA LYS A 8 -20.48 37.25 -7.47
C LYS A 8 -19.81 38.44 -6.74
N LEU A 9 -18.50 38.37 -6.59
CA LEU A 9 -17.64 39.34 -5.89
C LEU A 9 -17.19 40.54 -6.77
N THR A 10 -18.01 40.96 -7.73
CA THR A 10 -17.56 41.88 -8.80
C THR A 10 -17.58 43.38 -8.42
N ARG A 11 -18.10 43.76 -7.23
CA ARG A 11 -18.29 45.18 -6.88
C ARG A 11 -17.24 45.77 -5.93
N LEU A 12 -16.37 44.96 -5.32
CA LEU A 12 -15.34 45.44 -4.38
C LEU A 12 -14.09 46.02 -5.06
N ILE A 13 -13.98 45.89 -6.40
CA ILE A 13 -12.73 46.12 -7.15
C ILE A 13 -12.64 47.54 -7.72
N PHE A 14 -13.75 48.29 -7.85
CA PHE A 14 -13.74 49.56 -8.59
C PHE A 14 -13.24 50.79 -7.82
N GLU A 15 -13.06 50.71 -6.49
CA GLU A 15 -12.57 51.84 -5.68
C GLU A 15 -11.06 51.78 -5.36
N MET A 16 -10.35 50.72 -5.78
CA MET A 16 -8.93 50.50 -5.43
C MET A 16 -7.90 50.96 -6.49
N LYS A 17 -8.32 51.55 -7.62
CA LYS A 17 -7.41 51.92 -8.73
C LYS A 17 -6.78 53.32 -8.65
N GLY A 18 -6.86 54.01 -7.51
CA GLY A 18 -6.55 55.43 -7.40
C GLY A 18 -5.40 55.85 -6.48
N ALA A 19 -4.36 55.03 -6.26
CA ALA A 19 -3.19 55.50 -5.53
C ALA A 19 -1.89 54.84 -6.03
N ASP A 20 -0.98 55.67 -6.52
CA ASP A 20 0.40 55.35 -6.88
C ASP A 20 1.20 54.80 -5.67
N GLU A 21 2.09 53.83 -5.90
CA GLU A 21 3.23 53.52 -5.02
C GLU A 21 4.32 54.62 -5.13
N PRO A 22 5.30 54.81 -4.21
CA PRO A 22 5.59 54.26 -2.86
C PRO A 22 5.95 55.43 -1.84
N PRO A 23 6.39 55.27 -0.55
CA PRO A 23 7.59 54.55 -0.06
C PRO A 23 7.41 53.76 1.24
N LEU A 24 8.40 52.91 1.53
CA LEU A 24 8.57 52.18 2.78
C LEU A 24 8.56 53.10 4.03
N LEU A 25 7.98 52.57 5.11
CA LEU A 25 8.38 52.65 6.52
C LEU A 25 7.71 53.57 7.57
N ASP A 26 6.80 54.50 7.27
CA ASP A 26 6.37 55.46 8.32
C ASP A 26 4.88 55.54 8.71
N GLN A 27 4.04 54.55 8.39
CA GLN A 27 2.62 54.56 8.84
C GLN A 27 2.11 53.24 9.44
N VAL A 28 2.94 52.51 10.18
CA VAL A 28 2.46 51.37 10.98
C VAL A 28 1.92 51.86 12.34
N ARG A 29 0.68 52.36 12.33
CA ARG A 29 -0.21 52.35 13.51
C ARG A 29 -1.55 51.75 13.10
N GLY A 30 -1.66 50.44 13.31
CA GLY A 30 -2.86 49.64 13.02
C GLY A 30 -2.55 48.15 13.14
N GLY A 31 -2.28 47.70 14.37
CA GLY A 31 -1.79 46.37 14.68
C GLY A 31 -2.82 45.26 14.42
N GLY A 32 -2.55 44.45 13.40
CA GLY A 32 -3.26 43.19 13.14
C GLY A 32 -2.40 42.17 12.41
N TYR A 33 -1.72 42.60 11.34
CA TYR A 33 -0.76 41.77 10.61
C TYR A 33 0.46 41.39 11.45
N VAL A 34 0.91 42.29 12.32
CA VAL A 34 2.02 42.02 13.24
C VAL A 34 1.61 40.91 14.22
N VAL A 35 0.40 40.89 14.76
CA VAL A 35 0.00 39.93 15.82
C VAL A 35 -0.14 38.50 15.30
N ALA A 36 -0.65 38.29 14.08
CA ALA A 36 -0.75 36.95 13.49
C ALA A 36 0.62 36.39 13.09
N LEU A 37 1.49 37.23 12.50
CA LEU A 37 2.90 36.87 12.27
C LEU A 37 3.65 36.65 13.59
N TRP A 38 3.37 37.46 14.62
CA TRP A 38 3.98 37.34 15.95
C TRP A 38 3.48 36.10 16.70
N ALA A 39 2.24 35.66 16.49
CA ALA A 39 1.70 34.43 17.06
C ALA A 39 2.31 33.18 16.42
N LEU A 40 2.47 33.17 15.09
CA LEU A 40 3.17 32.10 14.37
C LEU A 40 4.68 32.08 14.71
N LEU A 41 5.30 33.25 14.81
CA LEU A 41 6.71 33.40 15.23
C LEU A 41 6.89 33.00 16.71
N ARG A 42 5.99 33.39 17.61
CA ARG A 42 5.98 32.98 19.04
C ARG A 42 5.77 31.49 19.20
N LEU A 43 4.88 30.88 18.41
CA LEU A 43 4.66 29.44 18.43
C LEU A 43 5.93 28.71 18.00
N HIS A 44 6.59 29.18 16.94
CA HIS A 44 7.85 28.62 16.46
C HIS A 44 9.01 28.82 17.45
N LEU A 45 9.16 30.01 18.04
CA LEU A 45 10.16 30.30 19.07
C LEU A 45 9.91 29.51 20.38
N SER A 46 8.65 29.36 20.79
CA SER A 46 8.30 28.56 21.97
C SER A 46 8.56 27.06 21.76
N LEU A 47 8.40 26.57 20.52
CA LEU A 47 8.76 25.19 20.16
C LEU A 47 10.28 24.99 20.17
N LEU A 48 11.06 25.99 19.74
CA LEU A 48 12.53 26.00 19.80
C LEU A 48 13.07 26.11 21.24
N GLU A 49 12.45 26.93 22.09
CA GLU A 49 12.78 27.02 23.52
C GLU A 49 12.44 25.73 24.26
N ARG A 50 11.28 25.12 23.99
CA ARG A 50 10.88 23.82 24.56
C ARG A 50 11.83 22.69 24.12
N ALA A 51 12.30 22.73 22.87
CA ALA A 51 13.29 21.78 22.35
C ALA A 51 14.67 21.94 23.03
N ARG A 52 15.07 23.18 23.34
CA ARG A 52 16.28 23.48 24.14
C ARG A 52 16.16 23.04 25.61
N GLU A 53 15.00 23.23 26.22
CA GLU A 53 14.74 22.79 27.61
C GLU A 53 14.75 21.26 27.77
N LEU A 54 14.44 20.51 26.70
CA LEU A 54 14.39 19.05 26.70
C LEU A 54 15.71 18.37 26.31
N ASN A 55 16.75 19.14 25.96
CA ASN A 55 18.09 18.64 25.61
C ASN A 55 18.08 17.52 24.55
N GLU A 56 17.19 17.62 23.55
CA GLU A 56 17.02 16.67 22.45
C GLU A 56 17.94 17.02 21.27
N PRO A 57 18.97 16.21 20.95
CA PRO A 57 19.96 16.53 19.91
C PRO A 57 19.40 16.49 18.47
N GLN A 58 18.16 16.05 18.28
CA GLN A 58 17.52 15.90 16.97
C GLN A 58 17.02 17.25 16.38
N PHE A 59 17.05 18.33 17.16
CA PHE A 59 16.58 19.66 16.73
C PHE A 59 17.68 20.63 16.27
N GLU A 60 18.97 20.23 16.32
CA GLU A 60 20.05 21.05 15.74
C GLU A 60 20.06 21.06 14.20
N GLU A 61 19.35 20.16 13.52
CA GLU A 61 19.31 20.12 12.04
C GLU A 61 18.08 20.81 11.41
N VAL A 62 17.10 21.28 12.20
CA VAL A 62 15.94 22.04 11.65
C VAL A 62 16.26 23.53 11.51
N SER A 63 17.53 23.92 11.58
CA SER A 63 17.97 25.31 11.43
C SER A 63 18.35 25.70 10.01
N VAL A 64 17.72 25.18 8.94
CA VAL A 64 17.86 25.80 7.61
C VAL A 64 16.61 25.65 6.71
N ILE A 65 15.45 26.14 7.17
CA ILE A 65 14.54 26.78 6.21
C ILE A 65 14.93 28.24 6.24
N SER A 66 15.65 28.73 5.21
CA SER A 66 16.01 30.14 5.16
C SER A 66 14.75 30.98 5.33
N LEU A 67 14.82 32.05 6.12
CA LEU A 67 13.70 32.97 6.35
C LEU A 67 13.03 33.39 5.03
N THR A 68 13.83 33.47 3.96
CA THR A 68 13.43 33.71 2.57
C THR A 68 12.50 32.65 1.99
N ARG A 69 12.73 31.35 2.25
CA ARG A 69 11.82 30.25 1.85
C ARG A 69 10.53 30.28 2.65
N LEU A 70 10.60 30.56 3.95
CA LEU A 70 9.42 30.68 4.80
C LEU A 70 8.54 31.87 4.37
N ILE A 71 9.16 33.03 4.11
CA ILE A 71 8.50 34.22 3.54
C ILE A 71 7.93 33.89 2.16
N SER A 72 8.64 33.16 1.31
CA SER A 72 8.14 32.73 -0.01
C SER A 72 6.90 31.84 0.11
N ILE A 73 6.86 30.92 1.07
CA ILE A 73 5.70 30.06 1.34
C ILE A 73 4.53 30.89 1.85
N ILE A 74 4.76 31.81 2.79
CA ILE A 74 3.75 32.72 3.33
C ILE A 74 3.18 33.62 2.22
N VAL A 75 4.04 34.18 1.37
CA VAL A 75 3.64 35.00 0.20
C VAL A 75 2.91 34.15 -0.84
N HIS A 76 3.30 32.88 -1.03
CA HIS A 76 2.62 31.97 -1.94
C HIS A 76 1.22 31.58 -1.43
N ILE A 77 1.08 31.31 -0.13
CA ILE A 77 -0.20 31.05 0.53
C ILE A 77 -1.08 32.30 0.51
N ALA A 78 -0.53 33.48 0.76
CA ALA A 78 -1.25 34.74 0.66
C ALA A 78 -1.73 35.01 -0.79
N ARG A 79 -0.91 34.71 -1.79
CA ARG A 79 -1.28 34.80 -3.22
C ARG A 79 -2.31 33.75 -3.65
N LEU A 80 -2.26 32.55 -3.09
CA LEU A 80 -3.26 31.50 -3.31
C LEU A 80 -4.59 31.87 -2.67
N THR A 81 -4.57 32.42 -1.45
CA THR A 81 -5.76 32.96 -0.78
C THR A 81 -6.32 34.15 -1.54
N GLN A 82 -5.47 35.05 -2.03
CA GLN A 82 -5.88 36.18 -2.87
C GLN A 82 -6.48 35.70 -4.20
N ARG A 83 -5.83 34.75 -4.90
CA ARG A 83 -6.38 34.14 -6.13
C ARG A 83 -7.68 33.36 -5.89
N ALA A 84 -7.81 32.67 -4.75
CA ALA A 84 -9.05 32.00 -4.35
C ALA A 84 -10.18 32.97 -4.03
N LEU A 85 -9.84 34.21 -3.66
CA LEU A 85 -10.79 35.32 -3.46
C LEU A 85 -11.09 36.07 -4.77
N ASP A 86 -10.11 36.15 -5.68
CA ASP A 86 -10.20 36.84 -6.98
C ASP A 86 -10.92 35.99 -8.04
N ASP A 87 -10.73 34.66 -8.01
CA ASP A 87 -11.32 33.70 -8.93
C ASP A 87 -12.47 32.97 -8.22
N ALA A 88 -13.69 33.47 -8.42
CA ALA A 88 -14.90 32.92 -7.87
C ALA A 88 -15.18 31.50 -8.43
N THR A 89 -14.52 30.47 -7.89
CA THR A 89 -14.89 29.03 -8.03
C THR A 89 -14.02 28.09 -7.18
N VAL A 90 -13.50 28.49 -6.02
CA VAL A 90 -12.96 27.49 -5.08
C VAL A 90 -14.12 26.80 -4.37
N HIS A 91 -14.53 25.65 -4.90
CA HIS A 91 -15.49 24.78 -4.22
C HIS A 91 -14.87 24.29 -2.91
N ILE A 92 -15.35 24.81 -1.77
CA ILE A 92 -14.88 24.45 -0.42
C ILE A 92 -14.84 22.93 -0.21
N ARG A 93 -15.72 22.16 -0.87
CA ARG A 93 -15.71 20.68 -0.87
C ARG A 93 -14.40 20.04 -1.35
N HIS A 94 -13.66 20.68 -2.24
CA HIS A 94 -12.40 20.14 -2.81
C HIS A 94 -11.13 20.65 -2.11
N LEU A 95 -11.28 21.55 -1.12
CA LEU A 95 -10.15 22.04 -0.34
C LEU A 95 -9.53 20.93 0.54
N PRO A 96 -8.20 20.73 0.58
CA PRO A 96 -7.56 19.86 1.57
C PRO A 96 -7.96 20.26 3.01
N LEU A 97 -8.26 19.27 3.87
CA LEU A 97 -8.64 19.52 5.27
C LEU A 97 -7.57 20.30 6.04
N SER A 98 -6.29 20.13 5.69
CA SER A 98 -5.15 20.85 6.28
C SER A 98 -5.13 22.35 6.00
N LEU A 99 -5.82 22.81 4.95
CA LEU A 99 -5.94 24.25 4.63
C LEU A 99 -7.15 24.91 5.29
N CYS A 100 -8.13 24.14 5.77
CA CYS A 100 -9.33 24.68 6.42
C CYS A 100 -9.02 25.54 7.66
N PRO A 101 -8.12 25.16 8.59
CA PRO A 101 -7.79 25.97 9.77
C PRO A 101 -7.12 27.30 9.40
N VAL A 102 -6.20 27.28 8.42
CA VAL A 102 -5.44 28.46 7.97
C VAL A 102 -6.40 29.46 7.32
N LEU A 103 -7.29 28.99 6.45
CA LEU A 103 -8.29 29.85 5.82
C LEU A 103 -9.34 30.34 6.82
N TYR A 104 -9.82 29.50 7.73
CA TYR A 104 -10.79 29.88 8.76
C TYR A 104 -10.24 31.00 9.66
N LEU A 105 -9.00 30.85 10.15
CA LEU A 105 -8.33 31.87 10.95
C LEU A 105 -8.03 33.15 10.15
N SER A 106 -7.67 33.01 8.88
CA SER A 106 -7.44 34.15 7.98
C SER A 106 -8.72 34.94 7.73
N VAL A 107 -9.86 34.28 7.56
CA VAL A 107 -11.18 34.91 7.35
C VAL A 107 -11.66 35.60 8.63
N ILE A 108 -11.52 34.97 9.81
CA ILE A 108 -11.83 35.61 11.10
C ILE A 108 -10.95 36.85 11.32
N ALA A 109 -9.64 36.72 11.09
CA ALA A 109 -8.72 37.85 11.23
C ALA A 109 -9.11 38.98 10.27
N HIS A 110 -9.45 38.67 9.02
CA HIS A 110 -9.84 39.66 8.02
C HIS A 110 -11.20 40.33 8.30
N ASP A 111 -12.16 39.60 8.88
CA ASP A 111 -13.47 40.13 9.31
C ASP A 111 -13.33 41.12 10.47
N HIS A 112 -12.52 40.76 11.48
CA HIS A 112 -12.24 41.63 12.63
C HIS A 112 -11.42 42.89 12.29
N LEU A 113 -10.69 42.90 11.16
CA LEU A 113 -9.79 43.99 10.77
C LEU A 113 -10.45 45.09 9.90
N ARG A 114 -11.70 44.93 9.43
CA ARG A 114 -12.39 45.94 8.60
C ARG A 114 -13.73 46.35 9.18
N SER A 115 -13.77 47.51 9.85
CA SER A 115 -15.02 48.17 10.24
C SER A 115 -15.73 48.80 9.03
N GLY A 116 -17.04 48.60 8.89
CA GLY A 116 -17.88 49.30 7.90
C GLY A 116 -18.32 48.52 6.65
N ARG A 117 -18.32 47.18 6.69
CA ARG A 117 -18.80 46.36 5.55
C ARG A 117 -20.31 46.47 5.32
N SER A 118 -20.70 46.32 4.05
CA SER A 118 -22.10 46.16 3.68
C SER A 118 -22.68 44.87 4.27
N GLU A 119 -23.99 44.84 4.52
CA GLU A 119 -24.69 43.65 5.04
C GLU A 119 -24.50 42.42 4.13
N HIS A 120 -24.36 42.65 2.83
CA HIS A 120 -24.07 41.62 1.83
C HIS A 120 -22.71 40.94 2.08
N ASP A 121 -21.65 41.71 2.31
CA ASP A 121 -20.31 41.17 2.54
C ASP A 121 -20.22 40.40 3.88
N GLN A 122 -20.94 40.88 4.90
CA GLN A 122 -21.01 40.17 6.18
C GLN A 122 -21.70 38.80 6.04
N ASN A 123 -22.73 38.70 5.21
CA ASN A 123 -23.43 37.44 4.95
C ASN A 123 -22.57 36.45 4.17
N ILE A 124 -21.74 36.94 3.23
CA ILE A 124 -20.75 36.14 2.50
C ILE A 124 -19.72 35.55 3.46
N ILE A 125 -19.13 36.38 4.32
CA ILE A 125 -18.12 35.95 5.30
C ILE A 125 -18.69 34.93 6.28
N LYS A 126 -19.90 35.17 6.79
CA LYS A 126 -20.61 34.20 7.65
C LYS A 126 -20.85 32.88 6.93
N GLY A 127 -21.28 32.91 5.67
CA GLY A 127 -21.46 31.70 4.85
C GLY A 127 -20.16 30.93 4.65
N LEU A 128 -19.06 31.62 4.36
CA LEU A 128 -17.72 31.03 4.21
C LEU A 128 -17.22 30.40 5.51
N LEU A 129 -17.37 31.10 6.64
CA LEU A 129 -17.00 30.59 7.96
C LEU A 129 -17.82 29.36 8.33
N VAL A 130 -19.13 29.34 8.07
CA VAL A 130 -19.99 28.17 8.31
C VAL A 130 -19.59 27.00 7.42
N ALA A 131 -19.31 27.24 6.13
CA ALA A 131 -18.89 26.18 5.22
C ALA A 131 -17.52 25.58 5.60
N LEU A 132 -16.54 26.42 5.94
CA LEU A 132 -15.23 25.98 6.44
C LEU A 132 -15.35 25.26 7.79
N ARG A 133 -16.23 25.76 8.68
CA ARG A 133 -16.51 25.14 9.99
C ARG A 133 -17.14 23.77 9.86
N ASN A 134 -18.16 23.63 9.01
CA ASN A 134 -18.87 22.38 8.80
C ASN A 134 -17.96 21.34 8.16
N LYS A 135 -17.15 21.77 7.18
CA LYS A 135 -16.14 20.90 6.59
C LYS A 135 -15.04 20.50 7.58
N TRP A 136 -14.69 21.39 8.51
CA TRP A 136 -13.71 21.13 9.57
C TRP A 136 -14.32 20.47 10.83
N GLU A 137 -15.62 20.16 10.83
CA GLU A 137 -16.35 19.57 11.97
C GLU A 137 -16.06 20.26 13.32
N LEU A 138 -16.10 21.58 13.31
CA LEU A 138 -15.98 22.39 14.53
C LEU A 138 -17.34 22.47 15.24
N PRO A 139 -17.42 22.21 16.57
CA PRO A 139 -18.68 22.28 17.33
C PRO A 139 -19.31 23.67 17.24
N GLU A 140 -20.65 23.79 17.29
CA GLU A 140 -21.44 25.04 17.29
C GLU A 140 -20.89 26.09 18.29
N PRO A 141 -20.97 27.40 17.98
CA PRO A 141 -20.51 28.41 18.92
C PRO A 141 -21.56 28.53 20.02
N VAL A 142 -21.16 28.30 21.27
CA VAL A 142 -21.96 28.71 22.43
C VAL A 142 -22.15 30.25 22.32
N PRO A 143 -23.35 30.80 22.57
CA PRO A 143 -23.66 32.22 22.39
C PRO A 143 -22.64 33.15 23.09
N PRO A 144 -22.50 34.41 22.62
CA PRO A 144 -21.27 35.17 22.67
C PRO A 144 -20.93 35.60 24.10
N THR A 145 -20.18 34.79 24.83
CA THR A 145 -19.55 35.22 26.08
C THR A 145 -18.15 34.67 26.32
N LYS A 146 -17.63 33.74 25.50
CA LYS A 146 -16.21 33.36 25.55
C LYS A 146 -15.62 33.09 24.17
N PRO A 147 -14.45 33.66 23.82
CA PRO A 147 -13.73 33.28 22.62
C PRO A 147 -13.40 31.79 22.65
N ILE A 148 -13.45 31.13 21.49
CA ILE A 148 -12.96 29.75 21.33
C ILE A 148 -11.53 29.72 21.87
N SER A 149 -11.29 28.96 22.94
CA SER A 149 -9.98 28.94 23.60
C SER A 149 -8.91 28.56 22.59
N THR A 150 -7.86 29.38 22.47
CA THR A 150 -6.70 29.11 21.62
C THR A 150 -6.16 27.71 21.87
N SER A 151 -6.18 27.22 23.12
CA SER A 151 -5.76 25.86 23.47
C SER A 151 -6.53 24.73 22.77
N CYS A 152 -7.82 24.92 22.45
CA CYS A 152 -8.65 23.93 21.75
C CYS A 152 -8.26 23.85 20.26
N LEU A 153 -8.00 25.00 19.65
CA LEU A 153 -7.55 25.11 18.26
C LEU A 153 -6.12 24.55 18.11
N THR A 154 -5.21 24.88 19.03
CA THR A 154 -3.82 24.39 18.98
C THR A 154 -3.74 22.89 19.23
N SER A 155 -4.52 22.33 20.16
CA SER A 155 -4.52 20.88 20.44
C SER A 155 -5.04 20.04 19.28
N ARG A 156 -6.09 20.50 18.58
CA ARG A 156 -6.62 19.81 17.41
C ARG A 156 -5.75 20.01 16.17
N PHE A 157 -5.15 21.20 16.00
CA PHE A 157 -4.17 21.46 14.94
C PHE A 157 -2.88 20.65 15.12
N LEU A 158 -2.36 20.53 16.35
CA LEU A 158 -1.18 19.70 16.65
C LEU A 158 -1.48 18.20 16.50
N ARG A 159 -2.69 17.74 16.84
CA ARG A 159 -3.12 16.35 16.52
C ARG A 159 -3.20 16.12 15.01
N LEU A 160 -3.78 17.05 14.26
CA LEU A 160 -3.88 16.94 12.81
C LEU A 160 -2.51 16.97 12.13
N LEU A 161 -1.56 17.79 12.60
CA LEU A 161 -0.18 17.80 12.12
C LEU A 161 0.61 16.55 12.53
N ALA A 162 0.32 15.96 13.69
CA ALA A 162 0.90 14.69 14.13
C ALA A 162 0.30 13.48 13.38
N GLU A 163 -0.98 13.58 12.98
CA GLU A 163 -1.68 12.65 12.09
C GLU A 163 -1.25 12.84 10.62
N GLU A 164 -0.80 14.04 10.22
CA GLU A 164 -0.11 14.34 8.96
C GLU A 164 1.39 13.95 9.00
N LYS A 165 1.73 12.83 9.67
CA LYS A 165 2.87 12.03 9.19
C LYS A 165 2.47 11.64 7.77
N MET A 166 3.05 12.28 6.76
CA MET A 166 2.87 11.90 5.35
C MET A 166 2.92 10.37 5.28
N SER A 167 1.76 9.74 5.04
CA SER A 167 1.67 8.29 5.08
C SER A 167 2.69 7.75 4.09
N LYS A 168 3.52 6.83 4.57
CA LYS A 168 4.54 6.20 3.75
C LYS A 168 3.86 5.59 2.54
N VAL A 169 4.44 5.68 1.37
CA VAL A 169 3.85 5.05 0.19
C VAL A 169 4.36 3.61 0.08
N LEU A 170 3.42 2.65 0.11
CA LEU A 170 3.66 1.26 -0.21
C LEU A 170 3.20 0.99 -1.65
N VAL A 171 4.14 0.67 -2.53
CA VAL A 171 3.82 0.20 -3.88
C VAL A 171 3.59 -1.32 -3.84
N VAL A 172 2.45 -1.78 -4.35
CA VAL A 172 2.11 -3.22 -4.40
C VAL A 172 1.93 -3.64 -5.85
N PHE A 173 2.80 -4.54 -6.33
CA PHE A 173 2.61 -5.20 -7.61
C PHE A 173 1.64 -6.38 -7.49
N GLY A 174 0.89 -6.65 -8.57
CA GLY A 174 -0.07 -7.74 -8.58
C GLY A 174 -1.24 -7.53 -7.60
N ALA A 175 -1.62 -6.30 -7.30
CA ALA A 175 -2.68 -5.96 -6.34
C ALA A 175 -4.06 -6.56 -6.70
N THR A 176 -4.32 -6.87 -7.96
CA THR A 176 -5.52 -7.58 -8.41
C THR A 176 -5.38 -9.12 -8.39
N GLY A 177 -4.17 -9.63 -8.13
CA GLY A 177 -3.87 -11.04 -8.00
C GLY A 177 -3.94 -11.53 -6.56
N GLN A 178 -3.65 -12.82 -6.34
CA GLN A 178 -3.80 -13.46 -5.03
C GLN A 178 -2.82 -12.87 -3.99
N GLN A 179 -1.52 -12.84 -4.33
CA GLN A 179 -0.48 -12.36 -3.41
C GLN A 179 -0.61 -10.87 -3.11
N GLY A 180 -0.56 -10.03 -4.15
CA GLY A 180 -0.64 -8.57 -3.98
C GLY A 180 -1.97 -8.13 -3.40
N GLY A 181 -3.08 -8.75 -3.80
CA GLY A 181 -4.39 -8.48 -3.20
C GLY A 181 -4.43 -8.79 -1.70
N SER A 182 -3.89 -9.92 -1.27
CA SER A 182 -3.78 -10.26 0.15
C SER A 182 -2.94 -9.24 0.93
N VAL A 183 -1.83 -8.75 0.36
CA VAL A 183 -1.01 -7.68 0.95
C VAL A 183 -1.84 -6.40 1.10
N VAL A 184 -2.58 -6.00 0.07
CA VAL A 184 -3.48 -4.83 0.14
C VAL A 184 -4.50 -4.98 1.25
N GLU A 185 -5.24 -6.10 1.29
CA GLU A 185 -6.26 -6.31 2.33
C GLU A 185 -5.66 -6.31 3.74
N THR A 186 -4.49 -6.91 3.92
CA THR A 186 -3.83 -6.95 5.24
C THR A 186 -3.40 -5.56 5.68
N VAL A 187 -2.79 -4.78 4.80
CA VAL A 187 -2.35 -3.40 5.12
C VAL A 187 -3.54 -2.49 5.42
N LEU A 188 -4.64 -2.61 4.66
CA LEU A 188 -5.84 -1.80 4.89
C LEU A 188 -6.63 -2.19 6.14
N SER A 189 -6.58 -3.47 6.54
CA SER A 189 -7.32 -3.97 7.71
C SER A 189 -6.56 -3.84 9.03
N ASP A 190 -5.23 -3.78 8.99
CA ASP A 190 -4.40 -3.57 10.18
C ASP A 190 -4.36 -2.07 10.54
N PRO A 191 -4.77 -1.66 11.77
CA PRO A 191 -4.81 -0.25 12.16
C PRO A 191 -3.44 0.45 12.17
N GLN A 192 -2.37 -0.28 12.46
CA GLN A 192 -1.02 0.27 12.52
C GLN A 192 -0.44 0.44 11.12
N LEU A 193 -0.67 -0.49 10.21
CA LEU A 193 -0.23 -0.41 8.82
C LEU A 193 -1.06 0.59 8.02
N SER A 194 -2.38 0.61 8.18
CA SER A 194 -3.28 1.54 7.47
C SER A 194 -3.08 3.00 7.89
N SER A 195 -2.65 3.26 9.13
CA SER A 195 -2.26 4.61 9.57
C SER A 195 -0.85 5.00 9.13
N GLN A 196 0.01 4.03 8.81
CA GLN A 196 1.38 4.28 8.36
C GLN A 196 1.55 4.35 6.86
N TYR A 197 0.79 3.54 6.10
CA TYR A 197 0.99 3.35 4.68
C TYR A 197 -0.24 3.73 3.85
N HIS A 198 0.00 4.55 2.83
CA HIS A 198 -0.89 4.70 1.69
C HIS A 198 -0.47 3.74 0.58
N ILE A 199 -1.43 3.05 -0.03
CA ILE A 199 -1.12 2.01 -1.02
C ILE A 199 -1.23 2.58 -2.42
N ARG A 200 -0.21 2.31 -3.24
CA ARG A 200 -0.18 2.58 -4.68
C ARG A 200 -0.01 1.28 -5.46
N THR A 201 -0.71 1.15 -6.58
CA THR A 201 -0.55 0.02 -7.50
C THR A 201 -0.57 0.50 -8.94
N LEU A 202 -0.09 -0.35 -9.84
CA LEU A 202 -0.18 -0.15 -11.28
C LEU A 202 -1.19 -1.12 -11.92
N THR A 203 -1.91 -0.64 -12.93
CA THR A 203 -2.70 -1.47 -13.86
C THR A 203 -2.58 -0.92 -15.28
N ARG A 204 -2.68 -1.79 -16.28
CA ARG A 204 -2.77 -1.35 -17.69
C ARG A 204 -4.11 -0.67 -17.99
N ASP A 205 -5.15 -1.08 -17.25
CA ASP A 205 -6.51 -0.63 -17.48
C ASP A 205 -7.23 -0.39 -16.12
N PRO A 206 -7.38 0.88 -15.70
CA PRO A 206 -8.05 1.23 -14.45
C PRO A 206 -9.57 1.10 -14.53
N SER A 207 -10.15 0.92 -15.72
CA SER A 207 -11.60 0.75 -15.90
C SER A 207 -12.09 -0.64 -15.51
N LYS A 208 -11.19 -1.63 -15.40
CA LYS A 208 -11.57 -3.01 -15.07
C LYS A 208 -12.15 -3.10 -13.66
N PRO A 209 -13.15 -3.98 -13.43
CA PRO A 209 -13.80 -4.12 -12.13
C PRO A 209 -12.84 -4.36 -10.96
N ALA A 210 -11.76 -5.13 -11.18
CA ALA A 210 -10.76 -5.38 -10.14
C ALA A 210 -10.00 -4.11 -9.71
N ALA A 211 -9.63 -3.26 -10.68
CA ALA A 211 -8.96 -2.00 -10.41
C ALA A 211 -9.91 -0.99 -9.73
N GLN A 212 -11.17 -0.92 -10.18
CA GLN A 212 -12.18 -0.07 -9.55
C GLN A 212 -12.47 -0.47 -8.10
N LYS A 213 -12.51 -1.78 -7.80
CA LYS A 213 -12.65 -2.27 -6.42
C LYS A 213 -11.49 -1.83 -5.53
N LEU A 214 -10.26 -1.82 -6.04
CA LEU A 214 -9.09 -1.33 -5.28
C LEU A 214 -9.21 0.18 -5.02
N ALA A 215 -9.58 0.96 -6.04
CA ALA A 215 -9.77 2.41 -5.90
C ALA A 215 -10.86 2.74 -4.86
N GLN A 216 -11.96 1.98 -4.83
CA GLN A 216 -13.03 2.14 -3.83
C GLN A 216 -12.56 1.86 -2.39
N LYS A 217 -11.49 1.08 -2.22
CA LYS A 217 -10.84 0.82 -0.92
C LYS A 217 -9.78 1.85 -0.54
N GLY A 218 -9.63 2.93 -1.33
CA GLY A 218 -8.65 3.98 -1.06
C GLY A 218 -7.26 3.72 -1.64
N VAL A 219 -7.07 2.66 -2.45
CA VAL A 219 -5.80 2.41 -3.13
C VAL A 219 -5.61 3.39 -4.30
N GLU A 220 -4.45 4.02 -4.39
CA GLU A 220 -4.06 4.81 -5.56
C GLU A 220 -3.73 3.86 -6.73
N VAL A 221 -4.61 3.84 -7.73
CA VAL A 221 -4.45 3.00 -8.92
C VAL A 221 -3.93 3.85 -10.08
N LEU A 222 -2.67 3.63 -10.45
CA LEU A 222 -2.06 4.28 -11.60
C LEU A 222 -2.25 3.46 -12.86
N GLN A 223 -2.51 4.16 -13.97
CA GLN A 223 -2.46 3.57 -15.29
C GLN A 223 -1.03 3.62 -15.84
N GLY A 224 -0.55 2.49 -16.36
CA GLY A 224 0.68 2.44 -17.14
C GLY A 224 1.17 1.02 -17.43
N ASP A 225 2.29 0.95 -18.15
CA ASP A 225 2.98 -0.28 -18.52
C ASP A 225 4.29 -0.42 -17.72
N LEU A 226 4.64 -1.64 -17.31
CA LEU A 226 5.89 -1.93 -16.61
C LEU A 226 7.11 -1.80 -17.51
N ASP A 227 6.91 -1.90 -18.83
CA ASP A 227 7.98 -1.73 -19.81
C ASP A 227 8.24 -0.23 -20.13
N ASP A 228 7.45 0.70 -19.58
CA ASP A 228 7.62 2.14 -19.74
C ASP A 228 8.31 2.79 -18.53
N VAL A 229 9.50 3.36 -18.77
CA VAL A 229 10.32 4.06 -17.76
C VAL A 229 9.55 5.20 -17.10
N ALA A 230 8.79 6.00 -17.86
CA ALA A 230 8.04 7.13 -17.31
C ALA A 230 6.91 6.66 -16.38
N THR A 231 6.38 5.46 -16.62
CA THR A 231 5.43 4.81 -15.71
C THR A 231 6.10 4.38 -14.41
N LEU A 232 7.27 3.75 -14.48
CA LEU A 232 8.02 3.33 -13.28
C LEU A 232 8.44 4.54 -12.43
N GLU A 233 8.88 5.64 -13.04
CA GLU A 233 9.22 6.88 -12.34
C GLU A 233 8.03 7.46 -11.56
N ARG A 234 6.84 7.49 -12.17
CA ARG A 234 5.62 7.95 -11.49
C ARG A 234 5.22 6.99 -10.37
N LEU A 235 5.32 5.69 -10.61
CA LEU A 235 4.96 4.65 -9.66
C LEU A 235 5.81 4.74 -8.39
N PHE A 236 7.13 4.86 -8.53
CA PHE A 236 8.06 4.87 -7.40
C PHE A 236 8.31 6.25 -6.79
N ARG A 237 7.74 7.33 -7.32
CA ARG A 237 7.90 8.68 -6.76
C ARG A 237 7.42 8.74 -5.32
N GLY A 238 8.36 8.95 -4.39
CA GLY A 238 8.09 9.01 -2.95
C GLY A 238 7.69 7.67 -2.33
N ALA A 239 7.94 6.54 -3.01
CA ALA A 239 7.69 5.20 -2.47
C ALA A 239 8.70 4.88 -1.36
N ASN A 240 8.19 4.50 -0.18
CA ASN A 240 9.03 4.09 0.95
C ASN A 240 9.26 2.58 0.93
N ALA A 241 8.22 1.82 0.58
CA ALA A 241 8.26 0.38 0.53
C ALA A 241 7.66 -0.16 -0.77
N VAL A 242 8.14 -1.32 -1.22
CA VAL A 242 7.62 -2.03 -2.39
C VAL A 242 7.36 -3.48 -2.02
N PHE A 243 6.20 -4.02 -2.39
CA PHE A 243 5.98 -5.46 -2.54
C PHE A 243 5.96 -5.82 -4.02
N ALA A 244 6.93 -6.63 -4.44
CA ALA A 244 7.10 -7.04 -5.83
C ALA A 244 6.88 -8.54 -6.01
N VAL A 245 6.07 -8.87 -7.02
CA VAL A 245 5.86 -10.23 -7.51
C VAL A 245 5.87 -10.18 -9.03
N THR A 246 6.58 -11.11 -9.66
CA THR A 246 6.62 -11.25 -11.11
C THR A 246 5.71 -12.38 -11.58
N GLU A 247 4.96 -12.11 -12.65
CA GLU A 247 4.13 -13.12 -13.31
C GLU A 247 5.01 -13.98 -14.23
N THR A 248 5.01 -15.28 -13.96
CA THR A 248 5.70 -16.28 -14.79
C THR A 248 4.83 -16.65 -15.99
N VAL A 249 5.34 -16.37 -17.19
CA VAL A 249 4.73 -16.81 -18.45
C VAL A 249 5.42 -18.10 -18.87
N HIS A 250 4.66 -19.20 -19.00
CA HIS A 250 5.21 -20.51 -19.34
C HIS A 250 5.39 -20.66 -20.85
N ASP A 251 6.49 -20.11 -21.37
CA ASP A 251 6.94 -20.23 -22.76
C ASP A 251 8.44 -20.59 -22.86
N GLU A 252 9.01 -20.63 -24.06
CA GLU A 252 10.46 -20.87 -24.27
C GLU A 252 11.34 -19.75 -23.68
N GLN A 253 10.78 -18.56 -23.46
CA GLN A 253 11.48 -17.39 -22.92
C GLN A 253 11.23 -17.18 -21.42
N THR A 254 10.61 -18.15 -20.74
CA THR A 254 10.16 -18.03 -19.33
C THR A 254 11.24 -17.41 -18.44
N LYS A 255 12.44 -18.01 -18.45
CA LYS A 255 13.56 -17.57 -17.61
C LYS A 255 14.04 -16.17 -17.98
N ALA A 256 14.33 -15.93 -19.26
CA ALA A 256 14.83 -14.64 -19.72
C ALA A 256 13.84 -13.49 -19.43
N ARG A 257 12.55 -13.73 -19.67
CA ARG A 257 11.48 -12.75 -19.46
C ARG A 257 11.27 -12.45 -17.98
N ASP A 258 11.19 -13.47 -17.13
CA ASP A 258 10.95 -13.29 -15.69
C ASP A 258 12.15 -12.58 -15.03
N TYR A 259 13.38 -12.98 -15.37
CA TYR A 259 14.60 -12.32 -14.89
C TYR A 259 14.67 -10.85 -15.32
N ALA A 260 14.42 -10.56 -16.61
CA ALA A 260 14.46 -9.19 -17.12
C ALA A 260 13.44 -8.28 -16.42
N ARG A 261 12.23 -8.79 -16.16
CA ARG A 261 11.19 -8.07 -15.40
C ARG A 261 11.59 -7.84 -13.96
N GLY A 262 12.05 -8.88 -13.26
CA GLY A 262 12.49 -8.78 -11.87
C GLY A 262 13.62 -7.76 -11.71
N LYS A 263 14.63 -7.84 -12.59
CA LYS A 263 15.74 -6.89 -12.65
C LYS A 263 15.27 -5.46 -12.89
N ALA A 264 14.44 -5.23 -13.91
CA ALA A 264 13.95 -3.88 -14.24
C ALA A 264 13.17 -3.24 -13.08
N LEU A 265 12.34 -4.02 -12.38
CA LEU A 265 11.57 -3.53 -11.24
C LEU A 265 12.45 -3.09 -10.07
N VAL A 266 13.44 -3.90 -9.67
CA VAL A 266 14.33 -3.52 -8.56
C VAL A 266 15.27 -2.39 -8.96
N ASP A 267 15.76 -2.36 -10.20
CA ASP A 267 16.61 -1.27 -10.70
C ASP A 267 15.87 0.07 -10.64
N ALA A 268 14.62 0.10 -11.10
CA ALA A 268 13.79 1.29 -11.05
C ALA A 268 13.45 1.72 -9.61
N ALA A 269 13.15 0.77 -8.72
CA ALA A 269 12.92 1.06 -7.30
C ALA A 269 14.19 1.61 -6.62
N SER A 270 15.35 1.00 -6.89
CA SER A 270 16.64 1.46 -6.36
C SER A 270 17.01 2.85 -6.88
N ALA A 271 16.79 3.12 -8.17
CA ALA A 271 17.06 4.44 -8.77
C ALA A 271 16.13 5.53 -8.20
N ALA A 272 14.89 5.16 -7.85
CA ALA A 272 13.93 6.07 -7.22
C ALA A 272 14.17 6.30 -5.72
N GLY A 273 15.15 5.60 -5.10
CA GLY A 273 15.47 5.75 -3.69
C GLY A 273 14.48 5.07 -2.74
N VAL A 274 13.82 3.99 -3.18
CA VAL A 274 12.94 3.19 -2.32
C VAL A 274 13.72 2.65 -1.11
N GLU A 275 13.18 2.83 0.09
CA GLU A 275 13.88 2.50 1.34
C GLU A 275 13.87 1.01 1.69
N PHE A 276 12.84 0.27 1.26
CA PHE A 276 12.66 -1.14 1.56
C PHE A 276 11.93 -1.92 0.46
N TYR A 277 12.51 -3.02 0.00
CA TYR A 277 12.01 -3.82 -1.12
C TYR A 277 11.70 -5.26 -0.69
N ILE A 278 10.43 -5.65 -0.75
CA ILE A 278 9.97 -7.00 -0.43
C ILE A 278 9.71 -7.74 -1.73
N TYR A 279 10.42 -8.86 -1.96
CA TYR A 279 10.28 -9.66 -3.18
C TYR A 279 9.69 -11.05 -2.91
N SER A 280 8.75 -11.47 -3.74
CA SER A 280 8.20 -12.82 -3.75
C SER A 280 9.15 -13.76 -4.51
N THR A 281 9.93 -14.54 -3.74
CA THR A 281 11.00 -15.42 -4.24
C THR A 281 10.58 -16.90 -4.22
N LEU A 282 11.39 -17.76 -4.84
CA LEU A 282 11.25 -19.22 -4.77
C LEU A 282 12.64 -19.86 -4.58
N PRO A 283 12.70 -21.10 -4.07
CA PRO A 283 13.96 -21.80 -3.86
C PRO A 283 14.64 -22.17 -5.19
N ALA A 284 15.97 -22.13 -5.21
CA ALA A 284 16.77 -22.57 -6.35
C ALA A 284 16.82 -24.12 -6.44
N ILE A 285 15.80 -24.72 -7.06
CA ILE A 285 15.64 -26.17 -7.25
C ILE A 285 16.90 -26.81 -7.84
N ALA A 286 17.47 -26.23 -8.90
CA ALA A 286 18.65 -26.80 -9.54
C ALA A 286 19.86 -26.81 -8.59
N LYS A 287 20.04 -25.74 -7.80
CA LYS A 287 21.14 -25.64 -6.83
C LYS A 287 20.95 -26.61 -5.66
N ILE A 288 19.76 -26.66 -5.06
CA ILE A 288 19.47 -27.52 -3.90
C ILE A 288 19.56 -29.00 -4.28
N SER A 289 19.10 -29.36 -5.48
CA SER A 289 19.11 -30.73 -5.98
C SER A 289 20.43 -31.17 -6.63
N ASN A 290 21.49 -30.35 -6.60
CA ASN A 290 22.74 -30.59 -7.32
C ASN A 290 22.53 -30.92 -8.81
N ASN A 291 21.68 -30.13 -9.47
CA ASN A 291 21.26 -30.27 -10.87
C ASN A 291 20.58 -31.61 -11.20
N ARG A 292 20.00 -32.31 -10.21
CA ARG A 292 19.19 -33.50 -10.46
C ARG A 292 17.85 -33.14 -11.10
N PHE A 293 17.24 -32.03 -10.68
CA PHE A 293 16.03 -31.46 -11.28
C PHE A 293 16.40 -30.16 -11.97
N LYS A 294 16.29 -30.12 -13.30
CA LYS A 294 16.84 -29.03 -14.15
C LYS A 294 15.79 -28.19 -14.84
N HIS A 295 14.56 -28.69 -14.93
CA HIS A 295 13.46 -28.01 -15.62
C HIS A 295 12.68 -27.06 -14.67
N GLY A 296 13.17 -26.87 -13.44
CA GLY A 296 12.61 -25.98 -12.43
C GLY A 296 12.86 -24.48 -12.67
N GLU A 297 13.08 -24.05 -13.92
CA GLU A 297 13.55 -22.69 -14.25
C GLU A 297 12.63 -21.57 -13.73
N HIS A 298 11.33 -21.85 -13.62
CA HIS A 298 10.32 -20.93 -13.08
C HIS A 298 10.46 -20.69 -11.55
N PHE A 299 11.16 -21.58 -10.84
CA PHE A 299 11.61 -21.40 -9.46
C PHE A 299 13.00 -20.75 -9.44
N ASP A 300 13.95 -21.33 -10.18
CA ASP A 300 15.34 -20.89 -10.19
C ASP A 300 15.48 -19.42 -10.58
N VAL A 301 14.69 -18.94 -11.55
CA VAL A 301 14.72 -17.54 -11.97
C VAL A 301 14.35 -16.57 -10.85
N LYS A 302 13.46 -16.95 -9.92
CA LYS A 302 13.09 -16.09 -8.79
C LYS A 302 14.22 -16.02 -7.76
N ALA A 303 14.91 -17.14 -7.53
CA ALA A 303 16.13 -17.15 -6.71
C ALA A 303 17.25 -16.31 -7.36
N GLU A 304 17.40 -16.36 -8.69
CA GLU A 304 18.37 -15.53 -9.41
C GLU A 304 18.05 -14.03 -9.31
N VAL A 305 16.77 -13.65 -9.37
CA VAL A 305 16.34 -12.26 -9.12
C VAL A 305 16.60 -11.87 -7.67
N GLU A 306 16.35 -12.75 -6.70
CA GLU A 306 16.71 -12.52 -5.29
C GLU A 306 18.22 -12.28 -5.12
N ASP A 307 19.07 -13.12 -5.71
CA ASP A 307 20.53 -12.96 -5.66
C ASP A 307 20.95 -11.60 -6.26
N TYR A 308 20.30 -11.18 -7.35
CA TYR A 308 20.51 -9.85 -7.93
C TYR A 308 20.09 -8.73 -6.97
N ILE A 309 18.89 -8.80 -6.37
CA ILE A 309 18.40 -7.82 -5.40
C ILE A 309 19.37 -7.71 -4.21
N ARG A 310 19.90 -8.84 -3.72
CA ARG A 310 20.89 -8.88 -2.61
C ARG A 310 22.22 -8.21 -2.96
N SER A 311 22.57 -8.11 -4.25
CA SER A 311 23.77 -7.42 -4.72
C SER A 311 23.64 -5.89 -4.76
N LEU A 312 22.42 -5.37 -4.65
CA LEU A 312 22.11 -3.94 -4.72
C LEU A 312 22.14 -3.29 -3.33
N PRO A 313 22.35 -1.96 -3.25
CA PRO A 313 22.36 -1.24 -1.97
C PRO A 313 20.98 -1.05 -1.34
N ILE A 314 19.90 -1.42 -2.04
CA ILE A 314 18.53 -1.31 -1.53
C ILE A 314 18.29 -2.33 -0.41
N ARG A 315 17.78 -1.88 0.74
CA ARG A 315 17.39 -2.80 1.81
C ARG A 315 16.24 -3.67 1.33
N SER A 316 16.37 -4.97 1.48
CA SER A 316 15.41 -5.91 0.95
C SER A 316 15.06 -7.02 1.95
N ALA A 317 13.89 -7.61 1.77
CA ALA A 317 13.46 -8.84 2.43
C ALA A 317 12.69 -9.69 1.43
N PHE A 318 12.50 -10.96 1.74
CA PHE A 318 11.96 -11.92 0.78
C PHE A 318 10.86 -12.74 1.42
N VAL A 319 9.81 -13.03 0.66
CA VAL A 319 8.78 -13.98 1.05
C VAL A 319 8.78 -15.13 0.05
N SER A 320 8.86 -16.37 0.54
CA SER A 320 8.81 -17.57 -0.28
C SER A 320 7.50 -18.32 -0.05
N PRO A 321 6.52 -18.23 -0.97
CA PRO A 321 5.25 -18.94 -0.82
C PRO A 321 5.38 -20.45 -0.90
N GLY A 322 4.53 -21.15 -0.13
CA GLY A 322 4.19 -22.56 -0.34
C GLY A 322 3.19 -22.74 -1.49
N SER A 323 2.67 -23.96 -1.67
CA SER A 323 1.70 -24.24 -2.72
C SER A 323 0.31 -23.67 -2.40
N PHE A 324 -0.31 -23.06 -3.40
CA PHE A 324 -1.56 -22.32 -3.22
C PHE A 324 -2.75 -23.27 -3.11
N MET A 325 -3.55 -23.13 -2.06
CA MET A 325 -4.80 -23.87 -1.88
C MET A 325 -5.78 -23.58 -3.02
N GLN A 326 -5.70 -22.40 -3.64
CA GLN A 326 -6.47 -22.00 -4.82
C GLN A 326 -6.32 -22.96 -6.00
N ASN A 327 -5.21 -23.72 -6.09
CA ASN A 327 -5.02 -24.69 -7.16
C ASN A 327 -6.07 -25.82 -7.12
N PHE A 328 -6.61 -26.13 -5.93
CA PHE A 328 -7.69 -27.11 -5.76
C PHE A 328 -9.06 -26.61 -6.23
N LEU A 329 -9.19 -25.32 -6.57
CA LEU A 329 -10.38 -24.76 -7.19
C LEU A 329 -10.32 -24.83 -8.73
N GLY A 330 -9.21 -25.31 -9.30
CA GLY A 330 -8.97 -25.36 -10.74
C GLY A 330 -8.14 -26.56 -11.14
N MET A 331 -6.85 -26.35 -11.45
CA MET A 331 -6.00 -27.36 -12.07
C MET A 331 -5.77 -28.63 -11.23
N MET A 332 -5.90 -28.55 -9.91
CA MET A 332 -5.77 -29.70 -8.98
C MET A 332 -7.12 -30.11 -8.37
N ALA A 333 -8.24 -29.62 -8.92
CA ALA A 333 -9.57 -30.01 -8.45
C ALA A 333 -9.79 -31.53 -8.63
N PRO A 334 -10.46 -32.21 -7.68
CA PRO A 334 -10.78 -33.63 -7.82
C PRO A 334 -11.61 -33.92 -9.08
N VAL A 335 -11.20 -34.93 -9.83
CA VAL A 335 -11.87 -35.40 -11.06
C VAL A 335 -12.67 -36.67 -10.81
N PRO A 336 -13.83 -36.88 -11.45
CA PRO A 336 -14.58 -38.12 -11.30
C PRO A 336 -13.79 -39.37 -11.71
N ALA A 337 -13.82 -40.41 -10.90
CA ALA A 337 -13.13 -41.68 -11.15
C ALA A 337 -14.01 -42.72 -11.88
N GLY A 338 -15.28 -42.39 -12.16
CA GLY A 338 -16.23 -43.27 -12.86
C GLY A 338 -16.97 -44.29 -11.99
N ASP A 339 -16.56 -44.46 -10.72
CA ASP A 339 -17.15 -45.38 -9.73
C ASP A 339 -18.01 -44.66 -8.67
N GLY A 340 -18.39 -43.41 -8.93
CA GLY A 340 -19.06 -42.53 -7.97
C GLY A 340 -18.12 -41.86 -6.96
N THR A 341 -16.81 -42.10 -7.06
CA THR A 341 -15.76 -41.39 -6.30
C THR A 341 -15.02 -40.38 -7.17
N TYR A 342 -14.19 -39.56 -6.53
CA TYR A 342 -13.32 -38.58 -7.18
C TYR A 342 -11.86 -38.92 -6.91
N ALA A 343 -10.95 -38.40 -7.73
CA ALA A 343 -9.52 -38.58 -7.58
C ALA A 343 -8.76 -37.27 -7.72
N VAL A 344 -7.74 -37.08 -6.89
CA VAL A 344 -6.64 -36.13 -7.16
C VAL A 344 -5.45 -36.97 -7.60
N SER A 345 -4.89 -36.65 -8.76
CA SER A 345 -3.77 -37.41 -9.33
C SER A 345 -2.48 -36.59 -9.35
N SER A 346 -1.36 -37.21 -9.02
CA SER A 346 -0.02 -36.61 -9.13
C SER A 346 1.05 -37.69 -9.30
N VAL A 347 2.27 -37.28 -9.61
CA VAL A 347 3.43 -38.18 -9.81
C VAL A 347 4.08 -38.60 -8.48
N VAL A 348 3.87 -37.82 -7.42
CA VAL A 348 4.56 -37.99 -6.14
C VAL A 348 3.89 -39.06 -5.26
N THR A 349 4.62 -39.54 -4.26
CA THR A 349 4.07 -40.49 -3.28
C THR A 349 2.91 -39.88 -2.47
N PRO A 350 1.97 -40.71 -1.98
CA PRO A 350 0.88 -40.26 -1.11
C PRO A 350 1.35 -39.54 0.16
N GLU A 351 2.55 -39.85 0.64
CA GLU A 351 3.18 -39.30 1.84
C GLU A 351 3.87 -37.95 1.58
N THR A 352 4.08 -37.56 0.32
CA THR A 352 4.73 -36.30 -0.05
C THR A 352 3.97 -35.12 0.56
N ARG A 353 4.69 -34.30 1.33
CA ARG A 353 4.12 -33.18 2.08
C ARG A 353 4.36 -31.86 1.37
N LEU A 354 3.28 -31.10 1.18
CA LEU A 354 3.30 -29.78 0.56
C LEU A 354 2.99 -28.70 1.62
N PRO A 355 3.74 -27.58 1.67
CA PRO A 355 3.39 -26.46 2.53
C PRO A 355 2.22 -25.69 1.90
N MET A 356 1.03 -25.76 2.52
CA MET A 356 -0.18 -25.15 1.97
C MET A 356 -0.37 -23.71 2.42
N LEU A 357 -0.68 -22.83 1.48
CA LEU A 357 -0.95 -21.40 1.71
C LEU A 357 -2.29 -21.02 1.06
N ASP A 358 -3.19 -20.38 1.82
CA ASP A 358 -4.26 -19.57 1.22
C ASP A 358 -3.64 -18.25 0.75
N ALA A 359 -3.12 -18.21 -0.48
CA ALA A 359 -2.33 -17.07 -0.95
C ALA A 359 -3.14 -15.77 -1.03
N ALA A 360 -4.44 -15.88 -1.28
CA ALA A 360 -5.34 -14.73 -1.37
C ALA A 360 -5.74 -14.17 0.01
N ALA A 361 -5.73 -14.98 1.07
CA ALA A 361 -6.05 -14.53 2.43
C ALA A 361 -4.80 -14.22 3.26
N ASP A 362 -3.70 -14.96 3.08
CA ASP A 362 -2.62 -15.02 4.06
C ASP A 362 -1.28 -14.46 3.60
N MET A 363 -1.04 -14.23 2.30
CA MET A 363 0.25 -13.68 1.86
C MET A 363 0.59 -12.36 2.58
N GLY A 364 -0.39 -11.49 2.75
CA GLY A 364 -0.25 -10.25 3.51
C GLY A 364 0.13 -10.47 4.98
N LYS A 365 -0.27 -11.58 5.61
CA LYS A 365 0.13 -11.93 7.00
C LYS A 365 1.63 -12.21 7.12
N PHE A 366 2.29 -12.65 6.05
CA PHE A 366 3.74 -12.87 6.02
C PHE A 366 4.51 -11.61 5.59
N VAL A 367 3.87 -10.70 4.84
CA VAL A 367 4.46 -9.41 4.43
C VAL A 367 4.33 -8.35 5.53
N ALA A 368 3.22 -8.33 6.27
CA ALA A 368 2.95 -7.36 7.32
C ALA A 368 4.07 -7.23 8.38
N PRO A 369 4.66 -8.32 8.92
CA PRO A 369 5.76 -8.22 9.86
C PRO A 369 6.99 -7.50 9.27
N MET A 370 7.26 -7.69 7.98
CA MET A 370 8.37 -7.02 7.29
C MET A 370 8.13 -5.50 7.13
N LEU A 371 6.87 -5.09 6.96
CA LEU A 371 6.49 -3.67 6.88
C LEU A 371 6.48 -2.99 8.26
N LEU A 372 6.12 -3.73 9.31
CA LEU A 372 6.09 -3.27 10.70
C LEU A 372 7.50 -3.11 11.29
N ASP A 373 8.43 -4.01 10.94
CA ASP A 373 9.82 -3.97 11.42
C ASP A 373 10.83 -4.29 10.29
N PRO A 374 11.04 -3.36 9.33
CA PRO A 374 11.94 -3.59 8.20
C PRO A 374 13.38 -3.94 8.61
N ALA A 375 13.86 -3.41 9.75
CA ALA A 375 15.21 -3.66 10.24
C ALA A 375 15.39 -5.11 10.68
N LYS A 376 14.41 -5.69 11.39
CA LYS A 376 14.42 -7.11 11.79
C LYS A 376 14.43 -8.07 10.58
N TYR A 377 13.81 -7.68 9.47
CA TYR A 377 13.66 -8.54 8.29
C TYR A 377 14.65 -8.29 7.16
N GLN A 378 15.55 -7.32 7.29
CA GLN A 378 16.55 -7.03 6.28
C GLN A 378 17.39 -8.28 5.94
N GLY A 379 17.40 -8.65 4.65
CA GLY A 379 18.08 -9.80 4.09
C GLY A 379 17.44 -11.16 4.40
N ARG A 380 16.36 -11.22 5.18
CA ARG A 380 15.73 -12.48 5.60
C ARG A 380 14.68 -12.96 4.60
N VAL A 381 14.47 -14.27 4.58
CA VAL A 381 13.39 -14.93 3.85
C VAL A 381 12.36 -15.44 4.86
N LEU A 382 11.09 -15.05 4.71
CA LEU A 382 9.98 -15.64 5.45
C LEU A 382 9.21 -16.59 4.54
N HIS A 383 8.91 -17.79 5.03
CA HIS A 383 8.32 -18.85 4.21
C HIS A 383 6.82 -18.91 4.49
N ALA A 384 6.03 -18.52 3.49
CA ALA A 384 4.60 -18.32 3.65
C ALA A 384 3.83 -19.61 3.39
N ALA A 385 3.44 -20.30 4.46
CA ALA A 385 2.45 -21.37 4.46
C ALA A 385 1.87 -21.57 5.86
N THR A 386 0.74 -22.27 5.96
CA THR A 386 0.08 -22.57 7.23
C THR A 386 0.67 -23.81 7.89
N LYS A 387 0.67 -24.95 7.19
CA LYS A 387 1.28 -26.20 7.63
C LYS A 387 1.59 -27.09 6.43
N LEU A 388 2.39 -28.12 6.67
CA LEU A 388 2.61 -29.21 5.72
C LEU A 388 1.39 -30.15 5.73
N TYR A 389 0.90 -30.51 4.55
CA TYR A 389 -0.09 -31.58 4.36
C TYR A 389 0.46 -32.60 3.38
N SER A 390 0.38 -33.87 3.72
CA SER A 390 0.59 -34.97 2.76
C SER A 390 -0.54 -35.01 1.73
N MET A 391 -0.29 -35.61 0.58
CA MET A 391 -1.33 -35.82 -0.44
C MET A 391 -2.52 -36.62 0.11
N ASN A 392 -2.26 -37.61 0.98
CA ASN A 392 -3.31 -38.36 1.69
C ASN A 392 -4.14 -37.47 2.63
N GLU A 393 -3.50 -36.58 3.39
CA GLU A 393 -4.23 -35.64 4.26
C GLU A 393 -5.06 -34.66 3.44
N ILE A 394 -4.56 -34.19 2.30
CA ILE A 394 -5.30 -33.28 1.41
C ILE A 394 -6.59 -33.93 0.92
N VAL A 395 -6.53 -35.14 0.35
CA VAL A 395 -7.74 -35.83 -0.16
C VAL A 395 -8.67 -36.27 0.97
N LYS A 396 -8.13 -36.54 2.17
CA LYS A 396 -8.93 -36.79 3.36
C LYS A 396 -9.74 -35.54 3.75
N VAL A 397 -9.09 -34.37 3.83
CA VAL A 397 -9.79 -33.11 4.13
C VAL A 397 -10.85 -32.82 3.07
N MET A 398 -10.55 -33.03 1.78
CA MET A 398 -11.54 -32.88 0.71
C MET A 398 -12.72 -33.84 0.88
N THR A 399 -12.46 -35.08 1.27
CA THR A 399 -13.52 -36.07 1.54
C THR A 399 -14.42 -35.63 2.67
N ASP A 400 -13.82 -35.24 3.80
CA ASP A 400 -14.55 -34.83 4.99
C ASP A 400 -15.38 -33.56 4.73
N LYS A 401 -14.85 -32.60 3.95
CA LYS A 401 -15.51 -31.32 3.65
C LYS A 401 -16.55 -31.40 2.52
N SER A 402 -16.38 -32.30 1.56
CA SER A 402 -17.32 -32.47 0.44
C SER A 402 -18.43 -33.48 0.71
N GLY A 403 -18.23 -34.41 1.65
CA GLY A 403 -19.09 -35.57 1.84
C GLY A 403 -19.03 -36.58 0.69
N LYS A 404 -18.06 -36.45 -0.23
CA LYS A 404 -17.80 -37.37 -1.34
C LYS A 404 -16.43 -38.00 -1.17
N VAL A 405 -16.30 -39.29 -1.48
CA VAL A 405 -15.01 -39.97 -1.39
C VAL A 405 -14.06 -39.41 -2.45
N VAL A 406 -12.96 -38.80 -1.99
CA VAL A 406 -11.85 -38.33 -2.83
C VAL A 406 -10.64 -39.21 -2.54
N LYS A 407 -10.14 -39.91 -3.56
CA LYS A 407 -8.98 -40.78 -3.49
C LYS A 407 -7.74 -40.05 -4.01
N TYR A 408 -6.58 -40.38 -3.44
CA TYR A 408 -5.32 -40.00 -4.07
C TYR A 408 -4.89 -41.08 -5.06
N ASN A 409 -4.46 -40.66 -6.24
CA ASN A 409 -4.00 -41.57 -7.30
C ASN A 409 -2.59 -41.18 -7.73
N GLN A 410 -1.59 -41.97 -7.33
CA GLN A 410 -0.24 -41.79 -7.82
C GLN A 410 -0.12 -42.35 -9.24
N LEU A 411 0.34 -41.53 -10.18
CA LEU A 411 0.51 -41.90 -11.57
C LEU A 411 1.98 -42.08 -11.95
N PRO A 412 2.29 -43.01 -12.88
CA PRO A 412 3.59 -43.04 -13.52
C PRO A 412 3.91 -41.69 -14.19
N VAL A 413 5.18 -41.32 -14.22
CA VAL A 413 5.67 -40.05 -14.77
C VAL A 413 5.10 -39.76 -16.16
N ASP A 414 5.22 -40.71 -17.09
CA ASP A 414 4.79 -40.52 -18.48
C ASP A 414 3.27 -40.34 -18.62
N VAL A 415 2.48 -41.02 -17.77
CA VAL A 415 1.03 -40.86 -17.73
C VAL A 415 0.68 -39.47 -17.22
N PHE A 416 1.32 -39.02 -16.14
CA PHE A 416 1.06 -37.68 -15.58
C PHE A 416 1.45 -36.57 -16.57
N LYS A 417 2.58 -36.71 -17.28
CA LYS A 417 3.00 -35.77 -18.33
C LYS A 417 1.97 -35.64 -19.45
N SER A 418 1.27 -36.72 -19.80
CA SER A 418 0.29 -36.74 -20.90
C SER A 418 -0.91 -35.81 -20.69
N PHE A 419 -1.17 -35.37 -19.46
CA PHE A 419 -2.26 -34.44 -19.13
C PHE A 419 -1.88 -32.97 -19.31
N MET A 420 -0.64 -32.66 -19.67
CA MET A 420 -0.12 -31.30 -19.76
C MET A 420 0.53 -31.03 -21.11
N PRO A 421 0.60 -29.75 -21.55
CA PRO A 421 1.42 -29.37 -22.69
C PRO A 421 2.88 -29.78 -22.48
N PRO A 422 3.60 -30.29 -23.52
CA PRO A 422 4.97 -30.77 -23.38
C PRO A 422 5.93 -29.77 -22.71
N LEU A 423 5.80 -28.49 -23.04
CA LEU A 423 6.64 -27.41 -22.49
C LEU A 423 6.49 -27.21 -20.97
N VAL A 424 5.35 -27.61 -20.41
CA VAL A 424 5.02 -27.45 -18.98
C VAL A 424 5.24 -28.76 -18.22
N ALA A 425 5.03 -29.90 -18.88
CA ALA A 425 5.03 -31.21 -18.26
C ALA A 425 6.33 -31.53 -17.49
N ASP A 426 7.50 -31.33 -18.11
CA ASP A 426 8.80 -31.58 -17.47
C ASP A 426 9.03 -30.64 -16.27
N ARG A 427 8.61 -29.38 -16.38
CA ARG A 427 8.77 -28.38 -15.33
C ARG A 427 7.96 -28.75 -14.08
N VAL A 428 6.71 -29.18 -14.28
CA VAL A 428 5.82 -29.59 -13.18
C VAL A 428 6.30 -30.89 -12.55
N VAL A 429 6.71 -31.88 -13.36
CA VAL A 429 7.24 -33.15 -12.84
C VAL A 429 8.50 -32.94 -12.02
N ASP A 430 9.49 -32.20 -12.55
CA ASP A 430 10.73 -31.90 -11.83
C ASP A 430 10.45 -31.16 -10.53
N MET A 431 9.54 -30.17 -10.55
CA MET A 431 9.13 -29.45 -9.34
C MET A 431 8.52 -30.40 -8.30
N MET A 432 7.58 -31.26 -8.70
CA MET A 432 6.89 -32.18 -7.79
C MET A 432 7.84 -33.23 -7.20
N LEU A 433 8.70 -33.83 -8.02
CA LEU A 433 9.70 -34.80 -7.56
C LEU A 433 10.80 -34.14 -6.72
N TYR A 434 11.17 -32.89 -7.01
CA TYR A 434 12.03 -32.10 -6.14
C TYR A 434 11.41 -31.93 -4.74
N ILE A 435 10.13 -31.51 -4.66
CA ILE A 435 9.46 -31.31 -3.38
C ILE A 435 9.38 -32.62 -2.59
N GLN A 436 9.13 -33.74 -3.26
CA GLN A 436 9.14 -35.06 -2.61
C GLN A 436 10.49 -35.40 -1.98
N ASP A 437 11.58 -35.19 -2.72
CA ASP A 437 12.88 -35.72 -2.32
C ASP A 437 13.67 -34.76 -1.42
N PHE A 438 13.41 -33.46 -1.52
CA PHE A 438 14.14 -32.42 -0.80
C PHE A 438 13.26 -31.56 0.11
N GLY A 439 11.94 -31.60 -0.01
CA GLY A 439 11.05 -30.61 0.61
C GLY A 439 11.00 -29.31 -0.20
N CYS A 440 9.91 -28.55 -0.04
CA CYS A 440 9.66 -27.35 -0.85
C CYS A 440 10.81 -26.33 -0.75
N TRP A 441 11.33 -26.09 0.46
CA TRP A 441 12.42 -25.14 0.71
C TRP A 441 13.75 -25.83 1.04
N GLY A 442 13.91 -27.08 0.60
CA GLY A 442 15.06 -27.92 0.93
C GLY A 442 14.90 -28.70 2.24
N PRO A 443 15.95 -29.44 2.68
CA PRO A 443 15.82 -30.50 3.69
C PRO A 443 15.25 -30.04 5.05
N ASP A 444 15.43 -28.77 5.39
CA ASP A 444 14.95 -28.18 6.65
C ASP A 444 13.52 -27.59 6.55
N THR A 445 12.76 -27.90 5.50
CA THR A 445 11.42 -27.34 5.21
C THR A 445 10.51 -27.27 6.44
N GLU A 446 10.41 -28.34 7.24
CA GLU A 446 9.53 -28.41 8.40
C GLU A 446 9.95 -27.42 9.52
N LYS A 447 11.26 -27.33 9.78
CA LYS A 447 11.82 -26.40 10.77
C LYS A 447 11.67 -24.95 10.33
N ILE A 448 11.94 -24.69 9.05
CA ILE A 448 11.79 -23.37 8.42
C ILE A 448 10.33 -22.88 8.51
N LEU A 449 9.39 -23.79 8.23
CA LEU A 449 7.96 -23.49 8.29
C LEU A 449 7.53 -23.13 9.72
N ALA A 450 7.89 -23.95 10.70
CA ALA A 450 7.53 -23.72 12.10
C ALA A 450 8.00 -22.34 12.59
N ALA A 451 9.22 -21.94 12.23
CA ALA A 451 9.74 -20.61 12.54
C ALA A 451 8.97 -19.49 11.83
N SER A 452 8.64 -19.66 10.55
CA SER A 452 7.96 -18.64 9.75
C SER A 452 6.50 -18.42 10.18
N VAL A 453 5.79 -19.49 10.54
CA VAL A 453 4.40 -19.43 11.05
C VAL A 453 4.34 -18.67 12.38
N ALA A 454 5.34 -18.83 13.24
CA ALA A 454 5.41 -18.12 14.52
C ALA A 454 5.61 -16.61 14.35
N GLU A 455 6.12 -16.16 13.21
CA GLU A 455 6.34 -14.74 12.88
C GLU A 455 5.20 -14.13 12.05
N ALA A 456 4.23 -14.93 11.59
CA ALA A 456 3.10 -14.45 10.79
C ALA A 456 2.21 -13.49 11.59
N HIS A 457 1.68 -12.47 10.92
CA HIS A 457 0.73 -11.53 11.49
C HIS A 457 -0.66 -12.17 11.61
N GLY A 458 -0.92 -12.78 12.76
CA GLY A 458 -2.13 -13.56 13.02
C GLY A 458 -2.02 -15.01 12.54
N LYS A 459 -3.09 -15.79 12.77
CA LYS A 459 -3.11 -17.22 12.42
C LYS A 459 -3.36 -17.40 10.91
N PRO A 460 -2.48 -18.10 10.17
CA PRO A 460 -2.74 -18.48 8.78
C PRO A 460 -3.91 -19.47 8.65
N THR A 461 -4.64 -19.40 7.55
CA THR A 461 -5.80 -20.21 7.21
C THR A 461 -5.39 -21.66 6.93
N THR A 462 -6.01 -22.60 7.62
CA THR A 462 -5.84 -24.03 7.37
C THR A 462 -6.60 -24.48 6.12
N LEU A 463 -6.20 -25.61 5.53
CA LEU A 463 -6.88 -26.22 4.38
C LEU A 463 -8.35 -26.55 4.70
N GLU A 464 -8.63 -26.96 5.93
CA GLU A 464 -9.97 -27.21 6.45
C GLU A 464 -10.81 -25.93 6.42
N GLU A 465 -10.30 -24.83 6.99
CA GLU A 465 -10.95 -23.51 6.98
C GLU A 465 -11.10 -22.94 5.56
N PHE A 466 -10.12 -23.21 4.68
CA PHE A 466 -10.18 -22.84 3.27
C PHE A 466 -11.36 -23.51 2.57
N PHE A 467 -11.52 -24.83 2.72
CA PHE A 467 -12.64 -25.54 2.11
C PHE A 467 -13.99 -25.25 2.79
N ASP A 468 -14.02 -24.89 4.08
CA ASP A 468 -15.24 -24.37 4.70
C ASP A 468 -15.72 -23.08 4.04
N LYS A 469 -14.79 -22.21 3.65
CA LYS A 469 -15.08 -20.91 3.03
C LYS A 469 -15.39 -21.03 1.53
N HIS A 470 -14.64 -21.84 0.80
CA HIS A 470 -14.69 -21.90 -0.66
C HIS A 470 -15.49 -23.09 -1.20
N GLY A 471 -15.79 -24.08 -0.36
CA GLY A 471 -16.26 -25.39 -0.79
C GLY A 471 -15.15 -26.20 -1.47
N VAL A 472 -15.36 -27.52 -1.57
CA VAL A 472 -14.51 -28.39 -2.39
C VAL A 472 -15.05 -28.36 -3.81
N HIS A 473 -14.26 -27.83 -4.76
CA HIS A 473 -14.63 -27.82 -6.17
C HIS A 473 -14.42 -29.21 -6.77
N LEU A 474 -15.50 -29.97 -6.92
CA LEU A 474 -15.49 -31.25 -7.63
C LEU A 474 -15.76 -30.99 -9.11
N GLN A 475 -14.88 -31.44 -10.00
CA GLN A 475 -15.13 -31.26 -11.44
C GLN A 475 -16.37 -32.05 -11.86
N SER A 476 -17.21 -31.43 -12.69
CA SER A 476 -18.28 -32.15 -13.37
C SER A 476 -17.67 -33.22 -14.27
N GLY A 477 -18.27 -34.41 -14.31
CA GLY A 477 -17.87 -35.44 -15.25
C GLY A 477 -17.96 -34.96 -16.70
N PRO A 478 -17.25 -35.63 -17.62
CA PRO A 478 -17.38 -35.37 -19.05
C PRO A 478 -18.82 -35.53 -19.55
#